data_AF-A0A4P2V6C9-F1
#
_entry.id   AF-A0A4P2V6C9-F1
#
_cell.length_a   1.000
_cell.length_b   1.000
_cell.length_c   1.000
_cell.angle_alpha   90.00
_cell.angle_beta   90.00
_cell.angle_gamma   90.00
#
_symmetry.space_group_name_H-M   'P 1'
#
loop_
_entity.id
_entity.type
_entity.pdbx_description
1 polymer ?
#
loop_
_entity_poly.entity_id
_entity_poly.type
_entity_poly.pdbx_seq_one_letter_code
_entity_poly.pdbx_strand_id
1 'polypeptide(L)'
;QDLSSFDEYATEVRSGRLEWSPVHKSAKFWRENAQRLNEKNYELLRILVHLLETSKDAIILSVACFDIGEYVRHYPRGKHVLEQLGGKQIVMQHLSHEDPNVRYEALLAVQ
;
A
#
# COMPACT_ATOMS: atom_id res chain seq x y z
N GLN A 1 -16.36 15.22 15.58
CA GLN A 1 -15.57 14.02 15.87
C GLN A 1 -14.44 14.04 14.85
N ASP A 2 -13.22 14.28 15.30
CA ASP A 2 -12.06 14.18 14.41
C ASP A 2 -11.87 12.69 14.07
N LEU A 3 -11.74 12.39 12.78
CA LEU A 3 -11.40 11.04 12.33
C LEU A 3 -10.00 10.72 12.86
N SER A 4 -9.78 9.48 13.31
CA SER A 4 -8.41 9.06 13.60
C SER A 4 -7.61 9.04 12.30
N SER A 5 -6.29 9.25 12.36
CA SER A 5 -5.43 9.18 11.17
C SER A 5 -5.55 7.85 10.41
N PHE A 6 -5.94 6.76 11.09
CA PHE A 6 -6.23 5.50 10.40
C PHE A 6 -7.58 5.48 9.69
N ASP A 7 -8.60 6.16 10.23
CA ASP A 7 -9.89 6.25 9.54
C ASP A 7 -9.79 7.13 8.29
N GLU A 8 -8.95 8.17 8.32
CA GLU A 8 -8.58 8.96 7.14
C GLU A 8 -7.92 8.08 6.08
N TYR A 9 -6.86 7.35 6.45
CA TYR A 9 -6.17 6.39 5.59
C TYR A 9 -7.14 5.36 4.99
N ALA A 10 -7.97 4.74 5.82
CA ALA A 10 -8.89 3.69 5.39
C ALA A 10 -10.00 4.24 4.48
N THR A 11 -10.40 5.50 4.66
CA THR A 11 -11.36 6.18 3.77
C THR A 11 -10.72 6.49 2.42
N GLU A 12 -9.49 7.00 2.42
CA GLU A 12 -8.71 7.29 1.22
C GLU A 12 -8.49 6.02 0.38
N VAL A 13 -8.00 4.93 0.99
CA VAL A 13 -7.80 3.63 0.33
C VAL A 13 -9.11 3.11 -0.26
N ARG A 14 -10.21 3.11 0.51
CA ARG A 14 -11.53 2.64 0.02
C ARG A 14 -12.09 3.49 -1.12
N SER A 15 -11.75 4.77 -1.17
CA SER A 15 -12.16 5.64 -2.27
C SER A 15 -11.41 5.36 -3.58
N GLY A 16 -10.26 4.69 -3.49
CA GLY A 16 -9.35 4.44 -4.62
C GLY A 16 -8.58 5.68 -5.09
N ARG A 17 -8.72 6.82 -4.41
CA ARG A 17 -8.06 8.09 -4.74
C ARG A 17 -6.91 8.35 -3.78
N LEU A 18 -5.84 7.58 -3.95
CA LEU A 18 -4.65 7.73 -3.13
C LEU A 18 -3.87 8.99 -3.52
N GLU A 19 -3.51 9.79 -2.53
CA GLU A 19 -2.59 10.91 -2.68
C GLU A 19 -1.48 10.86 -1.62
N TRP A 20 -0.39 11.58 -1.86
CA TRP A 20 0.69 11.67 -0.89
C TRP A 20 0.31 12.56 0.30
N SER A 21 -0.31 11.97 1.31
CA SER A 21 -0.74 12.62 2.56
C SER A 21 0.15 12.24 3.76
N PRO A 22 0.03 12.93 4.92
CA PRO A 22 0.84 12.64 6.11
C PRO A 22 0.70 11.20 6.64
N VAL A 23 -0.43 10.53 6.42
CA VAL A 23 -0.65 9.16 6.90
C VAL A 23 0.27 8.16 6.19
N HIS A 24 0.52 8.35 4.89
CA HIS A 24 1.46 7.53 4.13
C HIS A 24 2.91 7.78 4.57
N LYS A 25 3.30 9.03 4.83
CA LYS A 25 4.72 9.38 5.08
C LYS A 25 5.17 9.18 6.54
N SER A 26 4.25 8.92 7.46
CA SER A 26 4.56 8.87 8.89
C SER A 26 5.04 7.48 9.33
N ALA A 27 6.31 7.36 9.66
CA ALA A 27 6.85 6.12 10.23
C ALA A 27 6.14 5.72 11.55
N LYS A 28 5.65 6.70 12.33
CA LYS A 28 4.86 6.43 13.54
C LYS A 28 3.53 5.77 13.18
N PHE A 29 2.85 6.27 12.15
CA PHE A 29 1.59 5.70 11.67
C PHE A 29 1.74 4.22 11.32
N TRP A 30 2.77 3.87 10.55
CA TRP A 30 2.97 2.48 10.10
C TRP A 30 3.36 1.53 11.23
N ARG A 31 4.19 1.98 12.18
CA ARG A 31 4.50 1.19 13.39
C ARG A 31 3.25 0.84 14.19
N GLU A 32 2.29 1.76 14.26
CA GLU A 32 1.06 1.58 15.04
C GLU A 32 -0.04 0.82 14.28
N ASN A 33 -0.12 1.02 12.96
CA ASN A 33 -1.30 0.63 12.19
C ASN A 33 -1.07 -0.43 11.09
N ALA A 34 0.17 -0.80 10.75
CA ALA A 34 0.41 -1.76 9.66
C ALA A 34 -0.36 -3.09 9.86
N GLN A 35 -0.40 -3.62 11.08
CA GLN A 35 -1.14 -4.86 11.37
C GLN A 35 -2.65 -4.73 11.16
N ARG A 36 -3.22 -3.52 11.23
CA ARG A 36 -4.65 -3.26 11.04
C ARG A 36 -5.09 -3.46 9.59
N LEU A 37 -4.18 -3.46 8.62
CA LEU A 37 -4.50 -3.83 7.23
C LEU A 37 -4.95 -5.30 7.11
N ASN A 38 -4.74 -6.13 8.14
CA ASN A 38 -5.25 -7.50 8.20
C ASN A 38 -6.71 -7.60 8.66
N GLU A 39 -7.28 -6.51 9.17
CA GLU A 39 -8.67 -6.47 9.60
C GLU A 39 -9.63 -6.74 8.42
N LYS A 40 -10.85 -7.17 8.73
CA LYS A 40 -11.93 -7.39 7.74
C LYS A 40 -11.49 -8.27 6.56
N ASN A 41 -10.76 -9.35 6.85
CA ASN A 41 -10.22 -10.27 5.84
C ASN A 41 -9.31 -9.55 4.81
N TYR A 42 -8.38 -8.75 5.33
CA TYR A 42 -7.39 -8.03 4.54
C TYR A 42 -8.02 -7.02 3.56
N GLU A 43 -9.16 -6.41 3.93
CA GLU A 43 -9.94 -5.52 3.04
C GLU A 43 -9.05 -4.43 2.40
N LEU A 44 -8.36 -3.63 3.23
CA LEU A 44 -7.54 -2.52 2.76
C LEU A 44 -6.35 -3.01 1.91
N LEU A 45 -5.69 -4.09 2.34
CA LEU A 45 -4.57 -4.65 1.60
C LEU A 45 -5.01 -5.21 0.23
N ARG A 46 -6.18 -5.84 0.15
CA ARG A 46 -6.77 -6.29 -1.12
C ARG A 46 -7.12 -5.13 -2.04
N ILE A 47 -7.61 -4.01 -1.49
CA ILE A 47 -7.87 -2.80 -2.27
C ILE A 47 -6.57 -2.23 -2.83
N LEU A 48 -5.49 -2.14 -2.03
CA LEU A 48 -4.19 -1.69 -2.51
C LEU A 48 -3.68 -2.57 -3.68
N VAL A 49 -3.75 -3.89 -3.53
CA VAL A 49 -3.38 -4.83 -4.62
C VAL A 49 -4.24 -4.60 -5.86
N HIS A 50 -5.55 -4.43 -5.70
CA HIS A 50 -6.46 -4.16 -6.81
C HIS A 50 -6.18 -2.82 -7.51
N LEU A 51 -5.80 -1.78 -6.76
CA LEU A 51 -5.39 -0.50 -7.34
C LEU A 51 -4.11 -0.66 -8.18
N LEU A 52 -3.16 -1.48 -7.73
CA LEU A 52 -1.97 -1.80 -8.53
C LEU A 52 -2.30 -2.58 -9.81
N GLU A 53 -3.34 -3.40 -9.81
CA GLU A 53 -3.77 -4.15 -11.00
C GLU A 53 -4.51 -3.28 -12.03
N THR A 54 -5.26 -2.27 -11.57
CA THR A 54 -6.27 -1.60 -12.40
C THR A 54 -6.01 -0.13 -12.67
N SER A 55 -5.26 0.55 -11.80
CA SER A 55 -4.96 1.98 -11.98
C SER A 55 -3.95 2.20 -13.08
N LYS A 56 -4.07 3.34 -13.76
CA LYS A 56 -3.06 3.88 -14.68
C LYS A 56 -2.45 5.18 -14.18
N ASP A 57 -2.92 5.66 -13.03
CA ASP A 57 -2.43 6.90 -12.42
C ASP A 57 -1.14 6.61 -11.66
N ALA A 58 -0.05 7.25 -12.08
CA ALA A 58 1.26 7.06 -11.50
C ALA A 58 1.33 7.44 -10.01
N ILE A 59 0.52 8.41 -9.55
CA ILE A 59 0.48 8.79 -8.13
C ILE A 59 -0.16 7.66 -7.34
N ILE A 60 -1.32 7.16 -7.78
CA ILE A 60 -2.02 6.06 -7.11
C ILE A 60 -1.13 4.81 -7.03
N LEU A 61 -0.47 4.46 -8.15
CA LEU A 61 0.43 3.32 -8.21
C LEU A 61 1.65 3.49 -7.29
N SER A 62 2.25 4.69 -7.25
CA SER A 62 3.40 4.97 -6.38
C SER A 62 3.02 4.85 -4.91
N VAL A 63 1.89 5.47 -4.49
CA VAL A 63 1.42 5.41 -3.11
C VAL A 63 1.05 3.98 -2.72
N ALA A 64 0.36 3.24 -3.59
CA ALA A 64 -0.01 1.85 -3.31
C ALA A 64 1.21 0.92 -3.18
N CYS A 65 2.22 1.09 -4.04
CA CYS A 65 3.50 0.36 -3.92
C CYS A 65 4.19 0.69 -2.59
N PHE A 66 4.29 1.98 -2.26
CA PHE A 66 4.89 2.44 -1.01
C PHE A 66 4.19 1.86 0.22
N ASP A 67 2.87 1.91 0.26
CA ASP A 67 2.04 1.38 1.36
C ASP A 67 2.23 -0.11 1.57
N ILE A 68 2.32 -0.89 0.48
CA ILE A 68 2.62 -2.31 0.56
C ILE A 68 4.03 -2.53 1.14
N GLY A 69 5.00 -1.71 0.72
CA GLY A 69 6.35 -1.73 1.29
C GLY A 69 6.37 -1.43 2.79
N GLU A 70 5.64 -0.42 3.23
CA GLU A 70 5.53 -0.08 4.65
C GLU A 70 4.81 -1.18 5.46
N TYR A 71 3.74 -1.77 4.92
CA TYR A 71 3.07 -2.91 5.53
C TYR A 71 4.03 -4.09 5.72
N VAL A 72 4.77 -4.46 4.67
CA VAL A 72 5.76 -5.54 4.70
C VAL A 72 6.89 -5.25 5.70
N ARG A 73 7.34 -4.00 5.76
CA ARG A 73 8.41 -3.55 6.65
C ARG A 73 8.02 -3.57 8.12
N HIS A 74 6.78 -3.21 8.43
CA HIS A 74 6.30 -3.05 9.81
C HIS A 74 5.51 -4.25 10.34
N TYR A 75 5.08 -5.16 9.47
CA TYR A 75 4.43 -6.41 9.86
C TYR A 75 5.28 -7.63 9.47
N PRO A 76 5.89 -8.36 10.44
CA PRO A 76 6.83 -9.46 10.13
C PRO A 76 6.28 -10.57 9.23
N ARG A 77 4.96 -10.83 9.28
CA ARG A 77 4.30 -11.82 8.41
C ARG A 77 3.80 -11.23 7.08
N GLY A 78 4.02 -9.94 6.85
CA GLY A 78 3.50 -9.19 5.71
C GLY A 78 3.96 -9.76 4.37
N LYS A 79 5.23 -10.18 4.23
CA LYS A 79 5.74 -10.83 3.01
C LYS A 79 4.91 -12.07 2.64
N HIS A 80 4.59 -12.91 3.63
CA HIS A 80 3.80 -14.13 3.42
C HIS A 80 2.33 -13.82 3.07
N VAL A 81 1.72 -12.85 3.77
CA VAL A 81 0.35 -12.42 3.46
C VAL A 81 0.26 -11.86 2.04
N LEU A 82 1.20 -10.99 1.66
CA LEU A 82 1.25 -10.40 0.32
C LEU A 82 1.41 -11.46 -0.78
N GLU A 83 2.20 -12.50 -0.53
CA GLU A 83 2.35 -13.64 -1.43
C GLU A 83 1.05 -14.44 -1.57
N GLN A 84 0.35 -14.73 -0.46
CA GLN A 84 -0.94 -15.42 -0.47
C GLN A 84 -2.05 -14.65 -1.20
N LEU A 85 -1.99 -13.32 -1.17
CA LEU A 85 -2.93 -12.45 -1.89
C LEU A 85 -2.53 -12.21 -3.35
N GLY A 86 -1.41 -12.77 -3.82
CA GLY A 86 -0.89 -12.55 -5.18
C GLY A 86 -0.22 -11.18 -5.39
N GLY A 87 -0.27 -10.29 -4.39
CA GLY A 87 0.21 -8.92 -4.51
C GLY A 87 1.71 -8.81 -4.81
N LYS A 88 2.53 -9.78 -4.40
CA LYS A 88 3.97 -9.78 -4.71
C LYS A 88 4.23 -9.78 -6.22
N GLN A 89 3.49 -10.59 -6.98
CA GLN A 89 3.64 -10.64 -8.44
C GLN A 89 3.18 -9.34 -9.08
N ILE A 90 2.10 -8.74 -8.57
CA ILE A 90 1.59 -7.45 -9.06
C ILE A 90 2.61 -6.34 -8.84
N VAL A 91 3.18 -6.21 -7.64
CA VAL A 91 4.24 -5.21 -7.37
C VAL A 91 5.45 -5.43 -8.28
N MET A 92 5.86 -6.68 -8.53
CA MET A 92 6.97 -6.98 -9.42
C MET A 92 6.73 -6.54 -10.87
N GLN A 93 5.49 -6.54 -11.35
CA GLN A 93 5.15 -6.04 -12.70
C GLN A 93 5.43 -4.53 -12.84
N HIS A 94 5.35 -3.78 -11.75
CA HIS A 94 5.60 -2.33 -11.73
C HIS A 94 7.09 -1.95 -11.70
N LEU A 95 8.01 -2.91 -11.54
CA LEU A 95 9.45 -2.65 -11.61
C LEU A 95 9.91 -2.11 -12.98
N SER A 96 9.13 -2.37 -14.03
CA SER A 96 9.36 -1.89 -15.39
C SER A 96 8.36 -0.81 -15.84
N HIS A 97 7.60 -0.21 -14.92
CA HIS A 97 6.65 0.86 -15.23
C HIS A 97 7.36 2.05 -15.92
N GLU A 98 6.69 2.83 -16.77
CA GLU A 98 7.32 3.96 -17.49
C GLU A 98 7.67 5.14 -16.58
N ASP A 99 6.82 5.39 -15.57
CA ASP A 99 7.05 6.40 -14.54
C ASP A 99 8.17 5.96 -13.56
N PRO A 100 9.21 6.79 -13.35
CA PRO A 100 10.33 6.45 -12.47
C PRO A 100 9.96 6.33 -11.00
N ASN A 101 8.96 7.07 -10.50
CA ASN A 101 8.54 7.00 -9.11
C ASN A 101 7.83 5.67 -8.84
N VAL A 102 6.97 5.23 -9.76
CA VAL A 102 6.31 3.91 -9.65
C VAL A 102 7.35 2.80 -9.58
N ARG A 103 8.35 2.80 -10.48
CA ARG A 103 9.44 1.81 -10.45
C ARG A 103 10.21 1.85 -9.13
N TYR A 104 10.52 3.04 -8.64
CA TYR A 104 11.27 3.23 -7.41
C TYR A 104 10.52 2.67 -6.20
N GLU A 105 9.24 3.00 -6.04
CA GLU A 105 8.43 2.50 -4.93
C GLU A 105 8.16 0.99 -5.04
N ALA A 106 7.92 0.48 -6.25
CA ALA A 106 7.79 -0.97 -6.47
C ALA A 106 9.08 -1.72 -6.08
N LEU A 107 10.25 -1.16 -6.41
CA LEU A 107 11.54 -1.74 -6.04
C LEU A 107 11.72 -1.79 -4.52
N LEU A 108 11.41 -0.71 -3.81
CA LEU A 108 11.52 -0.66 -2.35
C LEU A 108 10.54 -1.60 -1.65
N ALA A 109 9.36 -1.83 -2.24
CA ALA A 109 8.34 -2.70 -1.67
C ALA A 109 8.71 -4.20 -1.71
N VAL A 110 9.60 -4.62 -2.63
CA VAL A 110 10.01 -6.02 -2.79
C VAL A 110 11.37 -6.37 -2.19
N GLN A 111 12.10 -5.40 -1.65
CA GLN A 111 13.37 -5.60 -0.93
C GLN A 111 13.11 -6.12 0.50
#